data_AF-A0A9D9XYT0-F1
#
_entry.id   AF-A0A9D9XYT0-F1
#
_cell.length_a   1.000
_cell.length_b   1.000
_cell.length_c   1.000
_cell.angle_alpha   90.00
_cell.angle_beta   90.00
_cell.angle_gamma   90.00
#
_symmetry.space_group_name_H-M   'P 1'
#
loop_
_entity.id
_entity.type
_entity.pdbx_description
1 polymer ?
#
loop_
_entity_poly.entity_id
_entity_poly.type
_entity_poly.pdbx_seq_one_letter_code
_entity_poly.pdbx_strand_id
1 'polypeptide(L)'
;MESDAAGVRAALPARLRDTWDRIASIDAALAAALAGETPADVAELGAQRTRCIEEFFDAFPLEAHTAALRRRALQLLLAVNEAHAAAARRELTTASEVATAARHHRKAISVYHEVQPKG
;
A
#
# COMPACT_ATOMS: atom_id res chain seq x y z
N MET A 1 -9.82 -16.34 -0.21
CA MET A 1 -9.06 -15.55 -1.20
C MET A 1 -7.68 -16.15 -1.47
N GLU A 2 -7.01 -16.77 -0.48
CA GLU A 2 -5.71 -17.47 -0.67
C GLU A 2 -5.71 -18.60 -1.71
N SER A 3 -6.84 -19.30 -1.89
CA SER A 3 -6.98 -20.36 -2.89
C SER A 3 -6.72 -19.89 -4.33
N ASP A 4 -6.93 -18.61 -4.62
CA ASP A 4 -6.79 -18.06 -5.97
C ASP A 4 -5.36 -17.57 -6.25
N ALA A 5 -4.70 -16.98 -5.26
CA ALA A 5 -3.31 -16.55 -5.39
C ALA A 5 -2.34 -17.73 -5.48
N ALA A 6 -2.55 -18.77 -4.66
CA ALA A 6 -1.78 -20.00 -4.74
C ALA A 6 -1.98 -20.71 -6.10
N GLY A 7 -3.22 -20.72 -6.61
CA GLY A 7 -3.54 -21.28 -7.92
C GLY A 7 -2.88 -20.53 -9.08
N VAL A 8 -2.90 -19.19 -9.06
CA VAL A 8 -2.17 -18.37 -10.04
C VAL A 8 -0.68 -18.63 -9.94
N ARG A 9 -0.10 -18.59 -8.73
CA ARG A 9 1.33 -18.86 -8.51
C ARG A 9 1.74 -20.22 -9.06
N ALA A 10 0.97 -21.27 -8.81
CA ALA A 10 1.29 -22.61 -9.28
C ALA A 10 1.31 -22.72 -10.82
N ALA A 11 0.46 -21.96 -11.50
CA ALA A 11 0.34 -21.95 -12.95
C ALA A 11 1.38 -21.05 -13.66
N LEU A 12 2.14 -20.25 -12.93
CA LEU A 12 3.15 -19.36 -13.53
C LEU A 12 4.43 -20.13 -13.90
N PRO A 13 5.06 -19.78 -15.05
CA PRO A 13 6.44 -20.15 -15.35
C PRO A 13 7.41 -19.75 -14.23
N ALA A 14 8.53 -20.48 -14.07
CA ALA A 14 9.47 -20.28 -12.97
C ALA A 14 9.94 -18.82 -12.81
N ARG A 15 10.38 -18.19 -13.91
CA ARG A 15 10.78 -16.76 -13.92
C ARG A 15 9.69 -15.84 -13.37
N LEU A 16 8.43 -16.07 -13.72
CA LEU A 16 7.32 -15.23 -13.28
C LEU A 16 6.92 -15.52 -11.83
N ARG A 17 7.12 -16.76 -11.34
CA ARG A 17 6.90 -17.09 -9.92
C ARG A 17 7.86 -16.34 -9.01
N ASP A 18 9.12 -16.20 -9.39
CA ASP A 18 10.11 -15.49 -8.57
C ASP A 18 9.73 -14.00 -8.43
N THR A 19 9.35 -13.35 -9.53
CA THR A 19 8.87 -11.96 -9.49
C THR A 19 7.54 -11.84 -8.72
N TRP A 20 6.64 -12.81 -8.86
CA TRP A 20 5.38 -12.86 -8.09
C TRP A 20 5.61 -12.96 -6.58
N ASP A 21 6.52 -13.84 -6.15
CA ASP A 21 6.87 -14.03 -4.73
C ASP A 21 7.56 -12.78 -4.16
N ARG A 22 8.37 -12.08 -4.99
CA ARG A 22 8.96 -10.79 -4.62
C ARG A 22 7.88 -9.72 -4.43
N ILE A 23 6.90 -9.62 -5.33
CA ILE A 23 5.77 -8.69 -5.19
C ILE A 23 5.02 -8.98 -3.89
N ALA A 24 4.69 -10.24 -3.62
CA ALA A 24 3.99 -10.63 -2.39
C ALA A 24 4.76 -10.27 -1.11
N SER A 25 6.09 -10.41 -1.15
CA SER A 25 6.96 -10.02 -0.03
C SER A 25 6.95 -8.49 0.20
N ILE A 26 6.99 -7.71 -0.89
CA ILE A 26 6.88 -6.24 -0.81
C ILE A 26 5.49 -5.84 -0.32
N ASP A 27 4.42 -6.52 -0.75
CA ASP A 27 3.05 -6.26 -0.31
C ASP A 27 2.91 -6.47 1.21
N ALA A 28 3.52 -7.53 1.75
CA ALA A 28 3.54 -7.78 3.18
C ALA A 28 4.32 -6.69 3.95
N ALA A 29 5.48 -6.27 3.44
CA ALA A 29 6.27 -5.20 4.03
C ALA A 29 5.53 -3.85 3.97
N LEU A 30 4.87 -3.55 2.85
CA LEU A 30 4.10 -2.33 2.66
C LEU A 30 2.88 -2.29 3.58
N ALA A 31 2.19 -3.41 3.77
CA ALA A 31 1.12 -3.52 4.75
C ALA A 31 1.61 -3.25 6.18
N ALA A 32 2.78 -3.78 6.56
CA ALA A 32 3.40 -3.51 7.85
C ALA A 32 3.80 -2.04 8.02
N ALA A 33 4.42 -1.43 7.00
CA ALA A 33 4.81 -0.01 7.02
C ALA A 33 3.58 0.92 7.14
N LEU A 34 2.49 0.59 6.45
CA LEU A 34 1.22 1.31 6.56
C LEU A 34 0.59 1.18 7.96
N ALA A 35 0.78 0.05 8.64
CA ALA A 35 0.28 -0.16 10.00
C ALA A 35 1.20 0.41 11.10
N GLY A 36 2.50 0.59 10.81
CA GLY A 36 3.52 1.07 11.74
C GLY A 36 3.85 2.57 11.60
N GLU A 37 3.10 3.31 10.79
CA GLU A 37 3.27 4.75 10.55
C GLU A 37 4.71 5.16 10.16
N THR A 38 5.33 4.47 9.20
CA THR A 38 6.65 4.86 8.64
C THR A 38 6.52 5.39 7.19
N PRO A 39 6.21 6.68 6.97
CA PRO A 39 5.90 7.22 5.64
C PRO A 39 7.02 7.08 4.60
N ALA A 40 8.28 7.13 5.03
CA ALA A 40 9.43 6.98 4.14
C ALA A 40 9.50 5.57 3.53
N ASP A 41 9.25 4.55 4.36
CA ASP A 41 9.25 3.15 3.93
C ASP A 41 8.08 2.87 2.99
N VAL A 42 6.90 3.47 3.24
CA VAL A 42 5.73 3.34 2.36
C VAL A 42 6.03 3.85 0.94
N ALA A 43 6.69 5.00 0.81
CA ALA A 43 7.05 5.55 -0.49
C ALA A 43 8.07 4.69 -1.22
N GLU A 44 9.11 4.23 -0.53
CA GLU A 44 10.16 3.38 -1.11
C GLU A 44 9.60 2.02 -1.53
N LEU A 45 8.88 1.33 -0.64
CA LEU A 45 8.26 0.03 -0.91
C LEU A 45 7.22 0.14 -2.04
N GLY A 46 6.44 1.21 -2.08
CA GLY A 46 5.50 1.48 -3.17
C GLY A 46 6.21 1.60 -4.53
N ALA A 47 7.32 2.33 -4.59
CA ALA A 47 8.11 2.44 -5.82
C ALA A 47 8.76 1.09 -6.23
N GLN A 48 9.27 0.33 -5.26
CA GLN A 48 9.80 -1.02 -5.50
C GLN A 48 8.73 -1.97 -6.04
N ARG A 49 7.52 -1.93 -5.46
CA ARG A 49 6.35 -2.72 -5.90
C ARG A 49 5.99 -2.42 -7.35
N THR A 50 5.88 -1.15 -7.72
CA THR A 50 5.55 -0.72 -9.09
C THR A 50 6.53 -1.29 -10.11
N ARG A 51 7.84 -1.15 -9.86
CA ARG A 51 8.87 -1.72 -10.74
C ARG A 51 8.75 -3.23 -10.90
N CYS A 52 8.47 -3.96 -9.82
CA CYS A 52 8.30 -5.42 -9.89
C CYS A 52 7.05 -5.82 -10.68
N ILE A 53 5.96 -5.06 -10.57
CA ILE A 53 4.72 -5.30 -11.35
C ILE A 53 4.97 -5.05 -12.84
N GLU A 54 5.67 -3.97 -13.18
CA GLU A 54 6.08 -3.67 -14.56
C GLU A 54 6.96 -4.81 -15.12
N GLU A 55 8.02 -5.20 -14.40
CA GLU A 55 8.89 -6.32 -14.77
C GLU A 55 8.08 -7.62 -14.98
N PHE A 56 7.14 -7.90 -14.07
CA PHE A 56 6.28 -9.09 -14.15
C PHE A 56 5.45 -9.09 -15.43
N PHE A 57 4.78 -7.98 -15.75
CA PHE A 57 3.90 -7.91 -16.90
C PHE A 57 4.60 -7.73 -18.24
N ASP A 58 5.82 -7.18 -18.25
CA ASP A 58 6.71 -7.16 -19.43
C ASP A 58 7.22 -8.57 -19.75
N ALA A 59 7.52 -9.36 -18.72
CA ALA A 59 7.97 -10.74 -18.86
C ALA A 59 6.84 -11.74 -19.13
N PHE A 60 5.59 -11.37 -18.85
CA PHE A 60 4.43 -12.25 -19.02
C PHE A 60 3.92 -12.18 -20.47
N PRO A 61 3.98 -13.27 -21.26
CA PRO A 61 3.54 -13.24 -22.66
C PRO A 61 2.07 -12.81 -22.81
N LEU A 62 1.79 -11.97 -23.81
CA LEU A 62 0.45 -11.57 -24.19
C LEU A 62 -0.05 -12.45 -25.35
N GLU A 63 -0.44 -13.67 -25.03
CA GLU A 63 -0.90 -14.66 -25.99
C GLU A 63 -2.27 -15.22 -25.58
N ALA A 64 -3.03 -15.75 -26.55
CA ALA A 64 -4.37 -16.28 -26.28
C ALA A 64 -4.36 -17.36 -25.18
N HIS A 65 -3.31 -18.19 -25.17
CA HIS A 65 -3.17 -19.30 -24.22
C HIS A 65 -2.77 -18.85 -22.80
N THR A 66 -2.21 -17.64 -22.64
CA THR A 66 -1.83 -17.06 -21.34
C THR A 66 -2.80 -16.00 -20.83
N ALA A 67 -3.67 -15.46 -21.70
CA ALA A 67 -4.54 -14.32 -21.40
C ALA A 67 -5.42 -14.52 -20.16
N ALA A 68 -5.97 -15.72 -19.96
CA ALA A 68 -6.81 -16.02 -18.80
C ALA A 68 -6.02 -15.93 -17.48
N LEU A 69 -4.81 -16.50 -17.46
CA LEU A 69 -3.92 -16.45 -16.28
C LEU A 69 -3.42 -15.03 -16.02
N ARG A 70 -3.01 -14.31 -17.08
CA ARG A 70 -2.56 -12.91 -17.00
C ARG A 70 -3.66 -12.01 -16.43
N ARG A 71 -4.90 -12.16 -16.89
CA ARG A 71 -6.05 -11.42 -16.37
C ARG A 71 -6.29 -11.73 -14.89
N ARG A 72 -6.20 -12.99 -14.47
CA ARG A 72 -6.40 -13.38 -13.07
C ARG A 72 -5.30 -12.82 -12.17
N ALA A 73 -4.04 -12.87 -12.63
CA ALA A 73 -2.92 -12.23 -11.94
C ALA A 73 -3.16 -10.72 -11.76
N LEU A 74 -3.61 -10.02 -12.81
CA LEU A 74 -3.95 -8.59 -12.76
C LEU A 74 -5.06 -8.29 -11.75
N GLN A 75 -6.13 -9.09 -11.73
CA GLN A 75 -7.24 -8.93 -10.80
C GLN A 75 -6.80 -9.09 -9.34
N LEU A 76 -5.91 -10.04 -9.05
CA LEU A 76 -5.35 -10.22 -7.71
C LEU A 76 -4.48 -9.04 -7.30
N LEU A 77 -3.58 -8.58 -8.18
CA LEU A 77 -2.72 -7.43 -7.90
C LEU A 77 -3.51 -6.14 -7.70
N LEU A 78 -4.62 -5.97 -8.43
CA LEU A 78 -5.56 -4.87 -8.25
C LEU A 78 -6.25 -4.93 -6.89
N ALA A 79 -6.76 -6.10 -6.48
CA ALA A 79 -7.40 -6.26 -5.18
C ALA A 79 -6.46 -5.93 -4.01
N VAL A 80 -5.18 -6.33 -4.11
CA VAL A 80 -4.17 -5.97 -3.10
C VAL A 80 -3.88 -4.46 -3.12
N ASN A 81 -3.81 -3.85 -4.31
CA ASN A 81 -3.63 -2.41 -4.43
C ASN A 81 -4.78 -1.62 -3.80
N GLU A 82 -6.02 -2.08 -3.99
CA GLU A 82 -7.20 -1.49 -3.35
C GLU A 82 -7.15 -1.60 -1.82
N ALA A 83 -6.68 -2.74 -1.30
CA ALA A 83 -6.48 -2.94 0.14
C ALA A 83 -5.44 -1.97 0.72
N HIS A 84 -4.30 -1.80 0.05
CA HIS A 84 -3.28 -0.81 0.45
C HIS A 84 -3.82 0.62 0.39
N ALA A 85 -4.53 0.98 -0.69
CA ALA A 85 -5.13 2.31 -0.82
C ALA A 85 -6.17 2.57 0.29
N ALA A 86 -6.95 1.55 0.67
CA ALA A 86 -7.90 1.66 1.77
C ALA A 86 -7.18 1.85 3.12
N ALA A 87 -6.07 1.15 3.36
CA ALA A 87 -5.25 1.35 4.55
C ALA A 87 -4.66 2.76 4.61
N ALA A 88 -4.02 3.22 3.53
CA ALA A 88 -3.45 4.56 3.44
C ALA A 88 -4.51 5.66 3.66
N ARG A 89 -5.74 5.48 3.13
CA ARG A 89 -6.84 6.43 3.38
C ARG A 89 -7.23 6.51 4.85
N ARG A 90 -7.26 5.40 5.57
CA ARG A 90 -7.56 5.39 7.01
C ARG A 90 -6.50 6.17 7.79
N GLU A 91 -5.23 5.91 7.51
CA GLU A 91 -4.12 6.63 8.16
C GLU A 91 -4.17 8.14 7.89
N LEU A 92 -4.45 8.54 6.65
CA LEU A 92 -4.60 9.96 6.29
C LEU A 92 -5.78 10.62 7.03
N THR A 93 -6.90 9.91 7.21
CA THR A 93 -8.03 10.40 8.01
C THR A 93 -7.61 10.61 9.47
N THR A 94 -6.96 9.63 10.09
CA THR A 94 -6.48 9.73 11.47
C THR A 94 -5.48 10.88 11.64
N ALA A 95 -4.51 11.00 10.74
CA ALA A 95 -3.53 12.09 10.75
C ALA A 95 -4.21 13.48 10.62
N SER A 96 -5.25 13.59 9.78
CA SER A 96 -6.04 14.81 9.62
C SER A 96 -6.80 15.19 10.90
N GLU A 97 -7.38 14.22 11.61
CA GLU A 97 -8.05 14.43 12.89
C GLU A 97 -7.06 14.92 13.96
N VAL A 98 -5.91 14.27 14.08
CA VAL A 98 -4.83 14.65 15.01
C VAL A 98 -4.33 16.07 14.71
N ALA A 99 -4.09 16.41 13.43
CA ALA A 99 -3.65 17.75 13.05
C ALA A 99 -4.70 18.82 13.40
N THR A 100 -5.97 18.50 13.22
CA THR A 100 -7.09 19.39 13.59
C THR A 100 -7.14 19.59 15.10
N ALA A 101 -7.07 18.52 15.88
CA ALA A 101 -7.02 18.59 17.34
C ALA A 101 -5.82 19.42 17.84
N ALA A 102 -4.63 19.19 17.28
CA ALA A 102 -3.42 19.94 17.62
C ALA A 102 -3.56 21.44 17.33
N ARG A 103 -4.21 21.82 16.20
CA ARG A 103 -4.53 23.22 15.89
C ARG A 103 -5.47 23.83 16.94
N HIS A 104 -6.50 23.10 17.36
CA HIS A 104 -7.45 23.57 18.37
C HIS A 104 -6.77 23.76 19.73
N HIS A 105 -5.92 22.82 20.15
CA HIS A 105 -5.12 22.94 21.37
C HIS A 105 -4.18 24.15 21.32
N ARG A 106 -3.46 24.36 20.21
CA ARG A 106 -2.57 25.51 20.05
C ARG A 106 -3.34 26.84 20.18
N LYS A 107 -4.54 26.92 19.61
CA LYS A 107 -5.41 28.10 19.75
C LYS A 107 -5.88 28.31 21.19
N ALA A 108 -6.29 27.25 21.88
CA ALA A 108 -6.71 27.33 23.28
C ALA A 108 -5.57 27.80 24.21
N ILE A 109 -4.35 27.31 23.98
CA ILE A 109 -3.15 27.75 24.70
C ILE A 109 -2.86 29.24 24.45
N SER A 110 -2.93 29.70 23.19
CA SER A 110 -2.75 31.13 22.85
C SER A 110 -3.73 32.02 23.62
N VAL A 111 -5.02 31.65 23.60
CA VAL A 111 -6.07 32.41 24.32
C VAL A 111 -5.80 32.40 25.83
N TYR A 112 -5.41 31.26 26.41
CA TYR A 112 -5.09 31.19 27.83
C TYR A 112 -3.93 32.14 28.22
N HIS A 113 -2.90 32.24 27.39
CA HIS A 113 -1.79 33.18 27.61
C HIS A 113 -2.18 34.65 27.42
N GLU A 114 -3.11 34.96 26.50
CA GLU A 114 -3.61 36.32 26.27
C GLU A 114 -4.52 36.83 27.40
N VAL A 115 -5.22 35.93 28.11
CA VAL A 115 -6.20 36.28 29.16
C VAL A 115 -5.60 36.23 30.58
N GLN A 116 -4.31 35.91 30.74
CA GLN A 116 -3.62 35.99 32.03
C GLN A 116 -3.70 37.44 32.57
N PRO A 117 -4.29 37.67 33.76
CA PRO A 117 -4.38 39.01 34.33
C PRO A 117 -2.98 39.53 34.61
N LYS A 118 -2.69 40.76 34.17
CA LYS A 118 -1.49 41.48 34.60
C LYS A 118 -1.59 41.66 36.11
N GLY A 119 -0.80 40.88 36.85
CA GLY A 119 -0.52 41.14 38.26
C GLY A 119 0.17 42.48 38.44
#